data_AF-A0A8H4NJQ6-F1
#
_entry.id   AF-A0A8H4NJQ6-F1
#
_cell.length_a   1.000
_cell.length_b   1.000
_cell.length_c   1.000
_cell.angle_alpha   90.00
_cell.angle_beta   90.00
_cell.angle_gamma   90.00
#
_symmetry.space_group_name_H-M   'P 1'
#
loop_
_entity.id
_entity.type
_entity.pdbx_description
1 polymer ?
#
loop_
_entity_poly.entity_id
_entity_poly.type
_entity_poly.pdbx_seq_one_letter_code
_entity_poly.pdbx_strand_id
1 'polypeptide(L)'
;MIHGYDYRLVRAADYPDRHGTWVKPAITKEALKTHDFVISLDSDAVFTHLDLPLEWLMNLWDYRPETLVAMAYDLDWEQDYDPQGNLILNTGFVIAQASQRTQDMFQRWEDCPRSIPGCDHWNFKWAHEQSAFSYYIRYEFNRTHDVINIPCNQANGNEFTLDGNGECKGVFGTWAVPP
;
A
#
# COMPACT_ATOMS: atom_id res chain seq x y z
N MET A 1 22.93 2.17 -7.00
CA MET A 1 21.55 2.43 -7.47
C MET A 1 21.43 1.77 -8.84
N ILE A 2 20.57 0.76 -9.00
CA ILE A 2 20.55 -0.13 -10.20
C ILE A 2 19.69 0.48 -11.33
N HIS A 3 18.55 1.11 -10.99
CA HIS A 3 17.56 1.61 -11.96
C HIS A 3 17.45 3.15 -12.03
N GLY A 4 18.25 3.88 -11.24
CA GLY A 4 18.24 5.35 -11.25
C GLY A 4 17.09 6.03 -10.49
N TYR A 5 16.27 5.29 -9.73
CA TYR A 5 15.22 5.87 -8.90
C TYR A 5 15.77 6.65 -7.70
N ASP A 6 15.13 7.78 -7.38
CA ASP A 6 15.37 8.49 -6.13
C ASP A 6 14.93 7.64 -4.93
N TYR A 7 15.74 7.62 -3.88
CA TYR A 7 15.45 6.89 -2.65
C TYR A 7 15.43 7.83 -1.46
N ARG A 8 14.40 7.69 -0.62
CA ARG A 8 14.26 8.43 0.63
C ARG A 8 13.82 7.50 1.74
N LEU A 9 14.65 7.40 2.78
CA LEU A 9 14.23 6.81 4.05
C LEU A 9 13.41 7.83 4.85
N VAL A 10 12.22 7.41 5.29
CA VAL A 10 11.30 8.24 6.07
C VAL A 10 11.11 7.59 7.42
N ARG A 11 11.40 8.34 8.49
CA ARG A 11 11.08 7.95 9.86
C ARG A 11 9.84 8.73 10.28
N ALA A 12 8.79 8.02 10.69
CA ALA A 12 7.60 8.64 11.25
C ALA A 12 7.98 9.47 12.49
N ALA A 13 7.34 10.63 12.64
CA ALA A 13 7.34 11.32 13.92
C ALA A 13 6.48 10.53 14.93
N ASP A 14 6.70 10.77 16.22
CA ASP A 14 5.81 10.27 17.26
C ASP A 14 4.50 11.05 17.20
N TYR A 15 3.41 10.39 16.79
CA TYR A 15 2.07 10.97 16.82
C TYR A 15 1.37 10.60 18.13
N PRO A 16 0.84 11.57 18.89
CA PRO A 16 0.13 11.27 20.13
C PRO A 16 -1.30 10.72 19.90
N ASP A 17 -1.85 10.95 18.71
CA ASP A 17 -3.25 10.71 18.35
C ASP A 17 -3.46 9.53 17.39
N ARG A 18 -2.38 8.90 16.90
CA ARG A 18 -2.43 7.76 15.97
C ARG A 18 -1.11 7.01 15.87
N HIS A 19 -1.14 5.83 15.27
CA HIS A 19 0.02 5.01 14.99
C HIS A 19 0.95 5.65 13.93
N GLY A 20 2.25 5.35 14.00
CA GLY A 20 3.27 5.93 13.11
C GLY A 20 3.07 5.65 11.62
N THR A 21 2.39 4.55 11.26
CA THR A 21 2.08 4.18 9.88
C THR A 21 1.22 5.20 9.16
N TRP A 22 0.42 6.00 9.88
CA TRP A 22 -0.35 7.10 9.30
C TRP A 22 0.50 8.21 8.67
N VAL A 23 1.84 8.15 8.78
CA VAL A 23 2.74 9.02 8.00
C VAL A 23 2.71 8.72 6.50
N LYS A 24 2.43 7.47 6.10
CA LYS A 24 2.57 7.04 4.70
C LYS A 24 1.70 7.86 3.75
N PRO A 25 0.38 8.06 4.01
CA PRO A 25 -0.44 8.81 3.06
C PRO A 25 0.05 10.25 2.85
N ALA A 26 0.41 10.95 3.93
CA ALA A 26 0.88 12.32 3.88
C ALA A 26 2.20 12.45 3.10
N ILE A 27 3.17 11.57 3.35
CA ILE A 27 4.47 11.63 2.68
C ILE A 27 4.37 11.25 1.21
N THR A 28 3.58 10.25 0.87
CA THR A 28 3.34 9.86 -0.53
C THR A 28 2.66 10.99 -1.29
N LYS A 29 1.66 11.64 -0.69
CA LYS A 29 1.00 12.83 -1.26
C LYS A 29 1.98 13.96 -1.58
N GLU A 30 2.88 14.27 -0.64
CA GLU A 30 3.89 15.31 -0.83
C GLU A 30 4.92 14.93 -1.90
N ALA A 31 5.38 13.66 -1.93
CA ALA A 31 6.33 13.18 -2.93
C ALA A 31 5.75 13.21 -4.36
N LEU A 32 4.46 12.91 -4.52
CA LEU A 32 3.73 12.97 -5.80
C LEU A 32 3.63 14.37 -6.40
N LYS A 33 4.00 15.43 -5.67
CA LYS A 33 4.07 16.79 -6.23
C LYS A 33 5.28 17.00 -7.14
N THR A 34 6.31 16.18 -6.98
CA THR A 34 7.58 16.32 -7.72
C THR A 34 7.99 15.06 -8.47
N HIS A 35 7.27 13.95 -8.32
CA HIS A 35 7.55 12.68 -8.99
C HIS A 35 6.29 12.15 -9.66
N ASP A 36 6.44 11.60 -10.86
CA ASP A 36 5.32 11.00 -11.60
C ASP A 36 4.83 9.70 -10.95
N PHE A 37 5.73 8.96 -10.30
CA PHE A 37 5.42 7.75 -9.55
C PHE A 37 6.10 7.79 -8.18
N VAL A 38 5.40 7.30 -7.16
CA VAL A 38 5.93 7.16 -5.80
C VAL A 38 5.65 5.75 -5.32
N ILE A 39 6.70 5.09 -4.84
CA ILE A 39 6.65 3.73 -4.32
C ILE A 39 6.87 3.79 -2.82
N SER A 40 5.84 3.43 -2.06
CA SER A 40 5.96 3.26 -0.61
C SER A 40 6.30 1.82 -0.32
N LEU A 41 7.33 1.60 0.50
CA LEU A 41 7.77 0.29 0.94
C LEU A 41 7.99 0.32 2.46
N ASP A 42 7.39 -0.61 3.21
CA ASP A 42 7.66 -0.72 4.64
C ASP A 42 9.09 -1.19 4.89
N SER A 43 9.61 -0.84 6.07
CA SER A 43 11.01 -1.10 6.43
C SER A 43 11.34 -2.58 6.56
N ASP A 44 10.33 -3.42 6.72
CA ASP A 44 10.42 -4.88 6.76
C ASP A 44 10.18 -5.53 5.40
N ALA A 45 9.88 -4.78 4.34
CA ALA A 45 9.80 -5.33 2.98
C ALA A 45 11.10 -5.22 2.20
N VAL A 46 11.32 -6.23 1.34
CA VAL A 46 12.41 -6.23 0.36
C VAL A 46 11.92 -6.70 -1.00
N PHE A 47 12.47 -6.08 -2.05
CA PHE A 47 12.33 -6.60 -3.41
C PHE A 47 13.26 -7.80 -3.61
N THR A 48 12.73 -8.88 -4.14
CA THR A 48 13.47 -10.15 -4.34
C THR A 48 14.18 -10.22 -5.70
N HIS A 49 13.78 -9.38 -6.67
CA HIS A 49 14.34 -9.33 -8.03
C HIS A 49 14.78 -7.91 -8.36
N LEU A 50 15.94 -7.50 -7.84
CA LEU A 50 16.46 -6.14 -8.00
C LEU A 50 16.89 -5.80 -9.43
N ASP A 51 17.02 -6.79 -10.31
CA ASP A 51 17.33 -6.64 -11.73
C ASP A 51 16.11 -6.25 -12.58
N LEU A 52 14.90 -6.47 -12.07
CA LEU A 52 13.67 -6.08 -12.75
C LEU A 52 13.31 -4.61 -12.46
N PRO A 53 13.07 -3.79 -13.50
CA PRO A 53 12.60 -2.42 -13.30
C PRO A 53 11.11 -2.41 -12.90
N LEU A 54 10.68 -1.37 -12.17
CA LEU A 54 9.32 -1.29 -11.65
C LEU A 54 8.31 -1.11 -12.78
N GLU A 55 8.68 -0.44 -13.87
CA GLU A 55 7.87 -0.25 -15.06
C GLU A 55 7.47 -1.59 -15.69
N TRP A 56 8.34 -2.61 -15.59
CA TRP A 56 8.01 -3.96 -16.06
C TRP A 56 6.94 -4.60 -15.18
N LEU A 57 7.04 -4.45 -13.86
CA LEU A 57 6.04 -4.95 -12.91
C LEU A 57 4.70 -4.20 -13.05
N MET A 58 4.75 -2.89 -13.25
CA MET A 58 3.57 -2.08 -13.53
C MET A 58 2.85 -2.55 -14.80
N ASN A 59 3.59 -2.85 -15.87
CA ASN A 59 3.01 -3.42 -17.08
C ASN A 59 2.42 -4.83 -16.85
N LEU A 60 3.09 -5.67 -16.04
CA LEU A 60 2.56 -6.99 -15.65
C LEU A 60 1.21 -6.88 -14.92
N TRP A 61 1.02 -5.85 -14.10
CA TRP A 61 -0.18 -5.63 -13.31
C TRP A 61 -1.25 -4.77 -13.99
N ASP A 62 -1.12 -4.50 -15.30
CA ASP A 62 -2.03 -3.63 -16.06
C ASP A 62 -2.18 -2.24 -15.39
N TYR A 63 -1.06 -1.67 -14.93
CA TYR A 63 -1.01 -0.31 -14.39
C TYR A 63 -1.13 0.70 -15.53
N ARG A 64 -2.13 1.58 -15.46
CA ARG A 64 -2.49 2.48 -16.57
C ARG A 64 -2.26 3.94 -16.23
N PRO A 65 -2.21 4.84 -17.22
CA PRO A 65 -2.07 6.28 -16.96
C PRO A 65 -3.19 6.87 -16.08
N GLU A 66 -4.36 6.25 -16.01
CA GLU A 66 -5.45 6.64 -15.11
C GLU A 66 -5.41 5.96 -13.74
N THR A 67 -4.51 5.01 -13.51
CA THR A 67 -4.38 4.32 -12.22
C THR A 67 -3.89 5.28 -11.16
N LEU A 68 -4.54 5.24 -9.99
CA LEU A 68 -4.14 6.08 -8.86
C LEU A 68 -3.15 5.32 -7.99
N VAL A 69 -3.50 4.08 -7.64
CA VAL A 69 -2.69 3.21 -6.79
C VAL A 69 -2.76 1.75 -7.22
N ALA A 70 -1.69 1.01 -6.98
CA ALA A 70 -1.68 -0.45 -7.00
C ALA A 70 -1.10 -1.00 -5.70
N MET A 71 -1.78 -2.00 -5.13
CA MET A 71 -1.45 -2.62 -3.85
C MET A 71 -1.77 -4.10 -3.90
N ALA A 72 -1.04 -4.91 -3.14
CA ALA A 72 -1.31 -6.32 -3.06
C ALA A 72 -2.52 -6.62 -2.19
N TYR A 73 -3.26 -7.69 -2.48
CA TYR A 73 -4.17 -8.27 -1.50
C TYR A 73 -3.43 -8.72 -0.25
N ASP A 74 -4.09 -8.62 0.90
CA ASP A 74 -3.62 -9.24 2.12
C ASP A 74 -3.81 -10.78 2.11
N LEU A 75 -3.51 -11.45 3.21
CA LEU A 75 -3.73 -12.88 3.38
C LEU A 75 -5.24 -13.19 3.37
N ASP A 76 -5.63 -14.32 2.75
CA ASP A 76 -7.04 -14.72 2.62
C ASP A 76 -7.56 -15.35 3.92
N TRP A 77 -7.57 -14.55 4.98
CA TRP A 77 -8.02 -14.94 6.32
C TRP A 77 -9.37 -14.29 6.63
N GLU A 78 -10.19 -14.97 7.44
CA GLU A 78 -11.54 -14.52 7.79
C GLU A 78 -11.59 -13.07 8.32
N GLN A 79 -10.53 -12.65 9.01
CA GLN A 79 -10.38 -11.33 9.62
C GLN A 79 -9.89 -10.23 8.66
N ASP A 80 -9.44 -10.58 7.46
CA ASP A 80 -8.90 -9.67 6.45
C ASP A 80 -9.94 -9.31 5.37
N TYR A 81 -11.22 -9.51 5.69
CA TYR A 81 -12.33 -9.04 4.89
C TYR A 81 -12.92 -7.77 5.48
N ASP A 82 -13.30 -6.84 4.61
CA ASP A 82 -14.00 -5.64 5.01
C ASP A 82 -15.53 -5.85 5.08
N PRO A 83 -16.32 -4.84 5.51
CA PRO A 83 -17.77 -4.97 5.66
C PRO A 83 -18.53 -5.23 4.36
N GLN A 84 -17.90 -5.00 3.20
CA GLN A 84 -18.46 -5.28 1.88
C GLN A 84 -18.06 -6.69 1.38
N GLY A 85 -17.30 -7.46 2.16
CA GLY A 85 -16.85 -8.80 1.82
C GLY A 85 -15.68 -8.82 0.83
N ASN A 86 -14.93 -7.72 0.73
CA ASN A 86 -13.75 -7.64 -0.11
C ASN A 86 -12.50 -7.80 0.75
N LEU A 87 -11.58 -8.65 0.30
CA LEU A 87 -10.25 -8.80 0.89
C LEU A 87 -9.57 -7.43 0.98
N ILE A 88 -8.97 -7.12 2.13
CA ILE A 88 -8.25 -5.87 2.33
C ILE A 88 -6.96 -5.86 1.50
N LEU A 89 -6.47 -4.66 1.22
CA LEU A 89 -5.21 -4.46 0.52
C LEU A 89 -4.10 -4.21 1.53
N ASN A 90 -2.95 -4.83 1.30
CA ASN A 90 -1.73 -4.60 2.04
C ASN A 90 -1.06 -3.30 1.58
N THR A 91 -0.70 -2.44 2.53
CA THR A 91 -0.14 -1.09 2.29
C THR A 91 1.34 -1.01 2.59
N GLY A 92 1.99 -2.13 2.87
CA GLY A 92 3.43 -2.16 2.98
C GLY A 92 4.11 -1.95 1.64
N PHE A 93 3.42 -2.20 0.52
CA PHE A 93 3.90 -1.92 -0.83
C PHE A 93 2.81 -1.22 -1.64
N VAL A 94 3.04 0.05 -1.96
CA VAL A 94 2.08 0.88 -2.69
C VAL A 94 2.77 1.55 -3.87
N ILE A 95 2.26 1.35 -5.08
CA ILE A 95 2.63 2.12 -6.26
C ILE A 95 1.59 3.21 -6.46
N ALA A 96 1.97 4.48 -6.38
CA ALA A 96 1.08 5.61 -6.66
C ALA A 96 1.55 6.41 -7.87
N GLN A 97 0.62 6.92 -8.67
CA GLN A 97 0.91 7.77 -9.83
C GLN A 97 0.36 9.18 -9.64
N ALA A 98 1.14 10.19 -10.03
CA ALA A 98 0.77 11.59 -9.90
C ALA A 98 -0.43 11.93 -10.77
N SER A 99 -1.50 12.40 -10.11
CA SER A 99 -2.64 13.04 -10.74
C SER A 99 -3.37 13.87 -9.69
N GLN A 100 -4.23 14.81 -10.11
CA GLN A 100 -5.09 15.52 -9.15
C GLN A 100 -5.98 14.55 -8.37
N ARG A 101 -6.50 13.50 -9.03
CA ARG A 101 -7.35 12.50 -8.37
C ARG A 101 -6.57 11.67 -7.35
N THR A 102 -5.30 11.39 -7.60
CA THR A 102 -4.43 10.70 -6.64
C THR A 102 -4.14 11.60 -5.44
N GLN A 103 -3.90 12.90 -5.66
CA GLN A 103 -3.77 13.88 -4.58
C GLN A 103 -5.04 13.92 -3.70
N ASP A 104 -6.22 13.93 -4.31
CA ASP A 104 -7.49 13.89 -3.61
C ASP A 104 -7.65 12.58 -2.79
N MET A 105 -7.25 11.43 -3.36
CA MET A 105 -7.26 10.13 -2.67
C MET A 105 -6.39 10.14 -1.42
N PHE A 106 -5.14 10.55 -1.54
CA PHE A 106 -4.23 10.57 -0.39
C PHE A 106 -4.63 11.62 0.66
N GLN A 107 -5.18 12.77 0.24
CA GLN A 107 -5.77 13.74 1.17
C GLN A 107 -6.93 13.11 1.95
N ARG A 108 -7.83 12.41 1.26
CA ARG A 108 -8.98 11.76 1.87
C ARG A 108 -8.55 10.66 2.84
N TRP A 109 -7.53 9.90 2.47
CA TRP A 109 -6.95 8.86 3.31
C TRP A 109 -6.30 9.43 4.58
N GLU A 110 -5.45 10.44 4.44
CA GLU A 110 -4.81 11.15 5.56
C GLU A 110 -5.85 11.75 6.54
N ASP A 111 -6.93 12.30 5.99
CA ASP A 111 -8.00 12.93 6.77
C ASP A 111 -9.02 11.97 7.33
N CYS A 112 -9.00 10.69 6.93
CA CYS A 112 -10.03 9.71 7.25
C CYS A 112 -10.39 9.70 8.75
N PRO A 113 -9.42 9.60 9.69
CA PRO A 113 -9.72 9.63 11.12
C PRO A 113 -10.43 10.89 11.62
N ARG A 114 -10.31 12.02 10.91
CA ARG A 114 -10.86 13.32 11.31
C ARG A 114 -12.18 13.65 10.61
N SER A 115 -12.48 12.99 9.51
CA SER A 115 -13.45 13.47 8.52
C SER A 115 -14.40 12.40 8.00
N ILE A 116 -14.22 11.14 8.38
CA ILE A 116 -15.11 10.03 8.06
C ILE A 116 -15.55 9.39 9.38
N PRO A 117 -16.86 9.40 9.72
CA PRO A 117 -17.35 8.80 10.95
C PRO A 117 -16.92 7.33 11.11
N GLY A 118 -16.30 7.01 12.24
CA GLY A 118 -15.83 5.67 12.58
C GLY A 118 -14.45 5.31 12.04
N CYS A 119 -13.85 6.12 11.16
CA CYS A 119 -12.49 5.84 10.67
C CYS A 119 -11.42 6.10 11.74
N ASP A 120 -11.71 6.93 12.74
CA ASP A 120 -10.86 7.19 13.90
C ASP A 120 -10.54 5.93 14.72
N HIS A 121 -11.39 4.92 14.63
CA HIS A 121 -11.13 3.57 15.17
C HIS A 121 -9.77 3.01 14.73
N TRP A 122 -9.35 3.31 13.50
CA TRP A 122 -8.09 2.85 12.92
C TRP A 122 -6.88 3.71 13.31
N ASN A 123 -7.03 4.72 14.18
CA ASN A 123 -5.87 5.47 14.69
C ASN A 123 -4.85 4.54 15.36
N PHE A 124 -5.33 3.59 16.17
CA PHE A 124 -4.48 2.65 16.93
C PHE A 124 -4.88 1.18 16.77
N LYS A 125 -6.02 0.89 16.15
CA LYS A 125 -6.39 -0.49 15.86
C LYS A 125 -5.61 -0.99 14.64
N TRP A 126 -4.96 -2.13 14.79
CA TRP A 126 -4.36 -2.86 13.67
C TRP A 126 -5.41 -3.18 12.60
N ALA A 127 -5.18 -2.96 11.30
CA ALA A 127 -3.91 -2.58 10.64
C ALA A 127 -3.80 -1.08 10.28
N HIS A 128 -4.50 -0.21 11.02
CA HIS A 128 -4.41 1.25 10.92
C HIS A 128 -4.83 1.82 9.55
N GLU A 129 -3.97 2.64 8.94
CA GLU A 129 -4.19 3.26 7.63
C GLU A 129 -4.50 2.24 6.52
N GLN A 130 -3.94 1.01 6.63
CA GLN A 130 -4.24 -0.10 5.75
C GLN A 130 -5.72 -0.47 5.74
N SER A 131 -6.25 -0.69 6.95
CA SER A 131 -7.65 -1.03 7.14
C SER A 131 -8.53 0.17 6.76
N ALA A 132 -8.12 1.39 7.10
CA ALA A 132 -8.86 2.60 6.72
C ALA A 132 -9.00 2.74 5.19
N PHE A 133 -7.96 2.42 4.42
CA PHE A 133 -8.05 2.44 2.95
C PHE A 133 -9.12 1.48 2.43
N SER A 134 -9.05 0.23 2.88
CA SER A 134 -9.92 -0.83 2.38
C SER A 134 -11.36 -0.67 2.87
N TYR A 135 -11.57 -0.17 4.08
CA TYR A 135 -12.91 0.00 4.66
C TYR A 135 -13.63 1.25 4.17
N TYR A 136 -12.89 2.32 3.81
CA TYR A 136 -13.48 3.62 3.49
C TYR A 136 -13.01 4.16 2.13
N ILE A 137 -11.70 4.33 1.97
CA ILE A 137 -11.16 5.15 0.87
C ILE A 137 -11.39 4.51 -0.50
N ARG A 138 -11.15 3.20 -0.65
CA ARG A 138 -11.30 2.54 -1.97
C ARG A 138 -12.68 2.70 -2.58
N TYR A 139 -13.71 2.89 -1.75
CA TYR A 139 -15.08 3.04 -2.21
C TYR A 139 -15.41 4.45 -2.72
N GLU A 140 -14.66 5.47 -2.32
CA GLU A 140 -14.76 6.83 -2.87
C GLU A 140 -14.03 6.94 -4.24
N PHE A 141 -13.11 6.02 -4.54
CA PHE A 141 -12.29 5.99 -5.76
C PHE A 141 -12.47 4.68 -6.53
N ASN A 142 -13.67 4.52 -7.11
CA ASN A 142 -14.16 3.26 -7.65
C ASN A 142 -14.25 3.21 -9.17
N ARG A 143 -13.52 4.08 -9.91
CA ARG A 143 -13.41 3.91 -11.37
C ARG A 143 -12.64 2.63 -11.64
N THR A 144 -12.91 2.01 -12.80
CA THR A 144 -12.42 0.69 -13.18
C THR A 144 -10.92 0.45 -12.95
N HIS A 145 -10.10 1.49 -13.09
CA HIS A 145 -8.65 1.40 -12.94
C HIS A 145 -8.08 2.27 -11.83
N ASP A 146 -8.92 2.90 -10.98
CA ASP A 146 -8.44 3.78 -9.90
C ASP A 146 -7.54 3.02 -8.93
N VAL A 147 -7.95 1.81 -8.53
CA VAL A 147 -7.24 0.93 -7.60
C VAL A 147 -7.00 -0.42 -8.28
N ILE A 148 -5.73 -0.78 -8.45
CA ILE A 148 -5.33 -2.10 -8.97
C ILE A 148 -4.96 -3.01 -7.81
N ASN A 149 -5.61 -4.18 -7.75
CA ASN A 149 -5.35 -5.19 -6.73
C ASN A 149 -4.37 -6.23 -7.28
N ILE A 150 -3.14 -6.22 -6.77
CA ILE A 150 -2.07 -7.14 -7.14
C ILE A 150 -2.31 -8.47 -6.41
N PRO A 151 -2.20 -9.63 -7.07
CA PRO A 151 -2.27 -10.91 -6.36
C PRO A 151 -1.22 -10.99 -5.25
N CYS A 152 -1.61 -11.39 -4.03
CA CYS A 152 -0.70 -11.44 -2.87
C CYS A 152 0.55 -12.28 -3.17
N ASN A 153 0.40 -13.37 -3.94
CA ASN A 153 1.49 -14.23 -4.39
C ASN A 153 2.59 -13.52 -5.18
N GLN A 154 2.32 -12.33 -5.71
CA GLN A 154 3.29 -11.55 -6.47
C GLN A 154 3.99 -10.48 -5.63
N ALA A 155 3.32 -9.88 -4.63
CA ALA A 155 3.84 -8.67 -3.98
C ALA A 155 3.57 -8.57 -2.46
N ASN A 156 3.06 -9.62 -1.81
CA ASN A 156 2.79 -9.67 -0.36
C ASN A 156 3.31 -10.99 0.23
N GLY A 157 4.60 -11.27 0.06
CA GLY A 157 5.21 -12.52 0.53
C GLY A 157 5.57 -12.50 2.00
N ASN A 158 5.50 -13.63 2.70
CA ASN A 158 6.10 -13.77 4.03
C ASN A 158 7.18 -14.86 4.05
N GLU A 159 8.14 -14.76 4.96
CA GLU A 159 9.22 -15.74 5.10
C GLU A 159 8.73 -17.17 5.36
N PHE A 160 7.56 -17.32 5.99
CA PHE A 160 6.94 -18.63 6.24
C PHE A 160 6.54 -19.38 4.96
N THR A 161 6.44 -18.70 3.80
CA THR A 161 6.23 -19.38 2.52
C THR A 161 7.40 -20.26 2.10
N LEU A 162 8.63 -19.91 2.47
CA LEU A 162 9.81 -20.71 2.14
C LEU A 162 9.83 -22.03 2.92
N ASP A 163 9.18 -22.07 4.08
CA ASP A 163 8.99 -23.27 4.90
C ASP A 163 7.73 -24.07 4.53
N GLY A 164 7.01 -23.66 3.47
CA GLY A 164 5.77 -24.30 3.01
C GLY A 164 4.52 -23.96 3.84
N ASN A 165 4.62 -22.98 4.74
CA ASN A 165 3.55 -22.62 5.69
C ASN A 165 2.88 -21.26 5.39
N GLY A 166 3.38 -20.49 4.43
CA GLY A 166 2.78 -19.22 4.03
C GLY A 166 1.81 -19.35 2.86
N GLU A 167 0.80 -18.48 2.81
CA GLU A 167 -0.23 -18.49 1.77
C GLU A 167 0.14 -17.68 0.52
N CYS A 168 1.01 -16.67 0.68
CA CYS A 168 1.38 -15.74 -0.38
C CYS A 168 2.90 -15.74 -0.58
N LYS A 169 3.38 -16.20 -1.75
CA LYS A 169 4.82 -16.35 -2.04
C LYS A 169 5.58 -15.02 -2.14
N GLY A 170 4.90 -13.94 -2.55
CA GLY A 170 5.52 -12.65 -2.82
C GLY A 170 6.70 -12.71 -3.78
N VAL A 171 6.46 -13.22 -4.99
CA VAL A 171 7.51 -13.45 -6.00
C VAL A 171 8.41 -12.23 -6.21
N PHE A 172 7.88 -11.00 -6.13
CA PHE A 172 8.63 -9.76 -6.34
C PHE A 172 8.86 -8.94 -5.06
N GLY A 173 8.14 -9.22 -3.98
CA GLY A 173 8.24 -8.49 -2.71
C GLY A 173 7.85 -9.37 -1.53
N THR A 174 8.72 -9.42 -0.51
CA THR A 174 8.52 -10.22 0.71
C THR A 174 8.77 -9.39 1.96
N TRP A 175 8.02 -9.65 3.02
CA TRP A 175 8.23 -9.10 4.36
C TRP A 175 9.12 -10.01 5.17
N ALA A 176 10.14 -9.43 5.80
CA ALA A 176 10.91 -10.03 6.87
C ALA A 176 10.17 -9.76 8.17
N VAL A 177 9.38 -10.72 8.64
CA VAL A 177 8.90 -10.66 10.03
C VAL A 177 10.12 -10.93 10.90
N PRO A 178 10.50 -10.07 11.85
CA PRO A 178 11.53 -10.46 12.81
C PRO A 178 11.05 -11.71 13.59
N PRO A 179 11.95 -12.67 13.87
CA PRO A 179 11.61 -13.91 14.57
C PRO A 179 11.00 -13.69 15.96
#